data_AF-A0A6A5AW27-F1
#
_entry.id   AF-A0A6A5AW27-F1
#
_cell.length_a   1.000
_cell.length_b   1.000
_cell.length_c   1.000
_cell.angle_alpha   90.00
_cell.angle_beta   90.00
_cell.angle_gamma   90.00
#
_symmetry.space_group_name_H-M   'P 1'
#
loop_
_entity.id
_entity.type
_entity.pdbx_description
1 polymer ?
#
loop_
_entity_poly.entity_id
_entity_poly.type
_entity_poly.pdbx_seq_one_letter_code
_entity_poly.pdbx_strand_id
1 'polypeptide(L)'
;MKAPSSLTFVQAAAVFSLGVATAAVGQYLLTQQPSKPQRQAQALPIAAPSSSPVEVDALSAEQFSRICSFFGEEGFDKIQHAFVIVIGLGGVGSHAAHMLARSGVRHLRLIDFDNVTLSSLNRHAVATRADVGLSKAQVLKQRLLEIVPQANIEALPVMFEEAVADQLLAGPLVSLYDSCLNDVERCYFEYV
;
A
#
# COMPACT_ATOMS: atom_id res chain seq x y z
N MET A 1 -49.22 -49.05 -23.39
CA MET A 1 -47.97 -48.41 -22.93
C MET A 1 -46.81 -49.22 -23.52
N LYS A 2 -46.04 -48.67 -24.47
CA LYS A 2 -44.90 -49.37 -25.09
C LYS A 2 -43.69 -49.25 -24.16
N ALA A 3 -43.11 -50.38 -23.75
CA ALA A 3 -41.86 -50.40 -23.00
C ALA A 3 -40.73 -49.78 -23.85
N PRO A 4 -39.84 -48.95 -23.27
CA PRO A 4 -38.70 -48.41 -24.01
C PRO A 4 -37.79 -49.55 -24.46
N SER A 5 -37.32 -49.47 -25.71
CA SER A 5 -36.46 -50.49 -26.30
C SER A 5 -35.10 -50.53 -25.59
N SER A 6 -34.51 -51.72 -25.50
CA SER A 6 -33.22 -52.00 -24.84
C SER A 6 -32.06 -51.11 -25.34
N LEU A 7 -32.19 -50.50 -26.51
CA LEU A 7 -31.21 -49.61 -27.12
C LEU A 7 -31.06 -48.27 -26.37
N THR A 8 -32.13 -47.74 -25.77
CA THR A 8 -32.11 -46.44 -25.09
C THR A 8 -31.39 -46.50 -23.74
N PHE A 9 -31.46 -47.64 -23.05
CA PHE A 9 -30.76 -47.86 -21.77
C PHE A 9 -29.25 -48.00 -21.96
N VAL A 10 -28.81 -48.70 -23.01
CA VAL A 10 -27.39 -48.87 -23.31
C VAL A 10 -26.74 -47.54 -23.69
N GLN A 11 -27.43 -46.68 -24.44
CA GLN A 11 -26.95 -45.34 -24.78
C GLN A 11 -26.84 -44.42 -23.54
N ALA A 12 -27.83 -44.45 -22.64
CA ALA A 12 -27.78 -43.66 -21.41
C ALA A 12 -26.64 -44.10 -20.47
N ALA A 13 -26.42 -45.41 -20.33
CA ALA A 13 -25.33 -45.96 -19.53
C ALA A 13 -23.94 -45.61 -20.11
N ALA A 14 -23.79 -45.60 -21.43
CA ALA A 14 -22.55 -45.22 -22.11
C ALA A 14 -22.21 -43.73 -21.98
N VAL A 15 -23.20 -42.83 -21.98
CA VAL A 15 -22.98 -41.39 -21.76
C VAL A 15 -22.61 -41.11 -20.30
N PHE A 16 -23.22 -41.84 -19.36
CA PHE A 16 -22.91 -41.68 -17.93
C PHE A 16 -21.48 -42.14 -17.59
N SER A 17 -21.05 -43.28 -18.13
CA SER A 17 -19.68 -43.78 -17.92
C SER A 17 -18.62 -42.90 -18.57
N LEU A 18 -18.89 -42.32 -19.75
CA LEU A 18 -17.99 -41.37 -20.40
C LEU A 18 -17.88 -40.05 -19.60
N GLY A 19 -18.99 -39.56 -19.04
CA GLY A 19 -19.03 -38.34 -18.21
C GLY A 19 -18.30 -38.47 -16.86
N VAL A 20 -18.40 -39.64 -16.22
CA VAL A 20 -17.64 -39.92 -14.98
C VAL A 20 -16.15 -40.05 -15.27
N ALA A 21 -15.78 -40.66 -16.40
CA ALA A 21 -14.39 -40.77 -16.82
C ALA A 21 -13.76 -39.39 -17.12
N THR A 22 -14.46 -38.48 -17.80
CA THR A 22 -13.96 -37.11 -18.02
C THR A 22 -13.86 -36.30 -16.74
N ALA A 23 -14.80 -36.45 -15.81
CA ALA A 23 -14.71 -35.79 -14.50
C ALA A 23 -13.53 -36.32 -13.67
N ALA A 24 -13.30 -37.63 -13.65
CA ALA A 24 -12.19 -38.25 -12.93
C ALA A 24 -10.83 -37.87 -13.53
N VAL A 25 -10.71 -37.85 -14.87
CA VAL A 25 -9.49 -37.39 -15.55
C VAL A 25 -9.27 -35.89 -15.34
N GLY A 26 -10.33 -35.07 -15.39
CA GLY A 26 -10.24 -33.64 -15.08
C GLY A 26 -9.74 -33.38 -13.66
N GLN A 27 -10.30 -34.08 -12.66
CA GLN A 27 -9.86 -33.99 -11.27
C GLN A 27 -8.42 -34.47 -11.10
N TYR A 28 -8.05 -35.58 -11.74
CA TYR A 28 -6.69 -36.13 -11.71
C TYR A 28 -5.67 -35.16 -12.33
N LEU A 29 -5.99 -34.54 -13.46
CA LEU A 29 -5.13 -33.54 -14.11
C LEU A 29 -5.01 -32.26 -13.28
N LEU A 30 -6.09 -31.83 -12.60
CA LEU A 30 -6.04 -30.70 -11.66
C LEU A 30 -5.17 -31.02 -10.43
N THR A 31 -5.19 -32.26 -9.93
CA THR A 31 -4.32 -32.68 -8.83
C THR A 31 -2.86 -32.88 -9.23
N GLN A 32 -2.58 -33.07 -10.52
CA GLN A 32 -1.22 -33.21 -11.07
C GLN A 32 -0.65 -31.89 -11.59
N GLN A 33 -1.38 -30.77 -11.51
CA GLN A 33 -0.79 -29.47 -11.80
C GLN A 33 0.29 -29.17 -10.76
N PRO A 34 1.56 -28.96 -11.15
CA PRO A 34 2.60 -28.61 -10.22
C PRO A 34 2.18 -27.33 -9.50
N SER A 35 2.17 -27.37 -8.17
CA SER A 35 1.94 -26.18 -7.35
C SER A 35 2.83 -25.07 -7.88
N LYS A 36 2.24 -23.92 -8.25
CA LYS A 36 3.00 -22.72 -8.63
C LYS A 36 4.17 -22.60 -7.67
N PRO A 37 5.41 -22.43 -8.14
CA PRO A 37 6.53 -22.25 -7.23
C PRO A 37 6.17 -21.07 -6.33
N GLN A 38 5.84 -21.37 -5.07
CA GLN A 38 5.86 -20.39 -4.02
C GLN A 38 7.32 -20.02 -3.94
N ARG A 39 7.68 -18.96 -4.67
CA ARG A 39 8.91 -18.25 -4.42
C ARG A 39 8.72 -17.74 -2.99
N GLN A 40 9.18 -18.54 -2.03
CA GLN A 40 9.55 -18.00 -0.74
C GLN A 40 10.51 -16.89 -1.12
N ALA A 41 10.03 -15.65 -1.03
CA ALA A 41 10.91 -14.53 -0.91
C ALA A 41 11.64 -14.78 0.42
N GLN A 42 12.68 -15.61 0.38
CA GLN A 42 13.81 -15.39 1.24
C GLN A 42 14.29 -14.02 0.82
N ALA A 43 13.73 -13.00 1.47
CA ALA A 43 14.45 -11.77 1.66
C ALA A 43 15.82 -12.25 2.12
N LEU A 44 16.84 -11.98 1.30
CA LEU A 44 18.19 -11.88 1.85
C LEU A 44 17.99 -11.04 3.12
N PRO A 45 18.46 -11.50 4.29
CA PRO A 45 18.44 -10.65 5.45
C PRO A 45 19.37 -9.49 5.06
N ILE A 46 18.78 -8.40 4.55
CA ILE A 46 19.34 -7.09 4.77
C ILE A 46 19.19 -7.00 6.28
N ALA A 47 20.25 -7.44 6.97
CA ALA A 47 20.39 -7.21 8.39
C ALA A 47 19.98 -5.76 8.58
N ALA A 48 18.95 -5.52 9.40
CA ALA A 48 18.62 -4.18 9.84
C ALA A 48 19.96 -3.54 10.20
N PRO A 49 20.33 -2.38 9.64
CA PRO A 49 21.65 -1.83 9.86
C PRO A 49 21.85 -1.78 11.36
N SER A 50 22.80 -2.57 11.85
CA SER A 50 23.19 -2.66 13.26
C SER A 50 24.02 -1.43 13.62
N SER A 51 23.61 -0.27 13.10
CA SER A 51 24.25 1.00 13.27
C SER A 51 23.87 1.54 14.63
N SER A 52 24.87 2.00 15.37
CA SER A 52 24.65 2.66 16.65
C SER A 52 23.75 3.89 16.46
N PRO A 53 23.01 4.35 17.50
CA PRO A 53 22.17 5.56 17.41
C PRO A 53 22.92 6.79 16.86
N VAL A 54 24.23 6.87 17.11
CA VAL A 54 25.11 7.94 16.63
C VAL A 54 25.33 7.87 15.12
N GLU A 55 25.47 6.67 14.54
CA GLU A 55 25.63 6.50 13.10
C GLU A 55 24.34 6.79 12.33
N VAL A 56 23.18 6.43 12.90
CA VAL A 56 21.86 6.72 12.30
C VAL A 56 21.63 8.23 12.22
N ASP A 57 22.02 8.96 13.27
CA ASP A 57 21.89 10.42 13.32
C ASP A 57 22.82 11.12 12.29
N ALA A 58 24.07 10.66 12.18
CA ALA A 58 25.02 11.19 11.19
C ALA A 58 24.56 10.96 9.74
N LEU A 59 24.05 9.76 9.41
CA LEU A 59 23.51 9.46 8.08
C LEU A 59 22.28 10.30 7.75
N SER A 60 21.40 10.52 8.74
CA SER A 60 20.22 11.36 8.59
C SER A 60 20.58 12.83 8.36
N ALA A 61 21.60 13.33 9.08
CA ALA A 61 22.11 14.68 8.90
C ALA A 61 22.67 14.88 7.48
N GLU A 62 23.46 13.92 6.98
CA GLU A 62 23.98 13.97 5.60
C GLU A 62 22.86 13.90 4.56
N GLN A 63 21.88 13.01 4.74
CA GLN A 63 20.74 12.83 3.84
C GLN A 63 19.97 14.13 3.60
N PHE A 64 19.83 14.97 4.64
CA PHE A 64 19.07 16.22 4.58
C PHE A 64 19.92 17.49 4.53
N SER A 65 21.25 17.37 4.41
CA SER A 65 22.19 18.49 4.43
C SER A 65 21.81 19.63 3.47
N ARG A 66 21.34 19.30 2.26
CA ARG A 66 20.93 20.30 1.26
C ARG A 66 19.63 21.03 1.61
N ILE A 67 18.69 20.34 2.27
CA ILE A 67 17.44 20.96 2.72
C ILE A 67 17.75 21.91 3.87
N CYS A 68 18.56 21.46 4.83
CA CYS A 68 19.03 22.29 5.92
C CYS A 68 19.81 23.52 5.42
N SER A 69 20.66 23.36 4.41
CA SER A 69 21.39 24.49 3.82
C SER A 69 20.48 25.51 3.12
N PHE A 70 19.32 25.09 2.61
CA PHE A 70 18.38 25.98 1.92
C PHE A 70 17.48 26.74 2.90
N PHE A 71 16.93 26.05 3.91
CA PHE A 71 16.01 26.64 4.88
C PHE A 71 16.70 27.21 6.14
N GLY A 72 18.00 26.93 6.33
CA GLY A 72 18.71 27.17 7.58
C GLY A 72 18.33 26.16 8.66
N GLU A 73 19.09 26.14 9.75
CA GLU A 73 18.85 25.21 10.87
C GLU A 73 17.46 25.40 11.50
N GLU A 74 17.05 26.64 11.76
CA GLU A 74 15.73 26.94 12.35
C GLU A 74 14.58 26.54 11.41
N GLY A 75 14.70 26.81 10.12
CA GLY A 75 13.68 26.44 9.14
C GLY A 75 13.58 24.92 8.98
N PHE A 76 14.71 24.24 8.99
CA PHE A 76 14.74 22.78 8.93
C PHE A 76 14.21 22.12 10.20
N ASP A 77 14.50 22.69 11.38
CA ASP A 77 13.94 22.24 12.66
C ASP A 77 12.40 22.31 12.64
N LYS A 78 11.82 23.40 12.13
CA LYS A 78 10.36 23.52 11.92
C LYS A 78 9.81 22.44 10.99
N ILE A 79 10.51 22.15 9.89
CA ILE A 79 10.12 21.08 8.95
C ILE A 79 10.13 19.72 9.65
N GLN A 80 11.16 19.43 10.44
CA GLN A 80 11.28 18.16 11.15
C GLN A 80 10.17 17.96 12.18
N HIS A 81 9.77 19.03 12.87
CA HIS A 81 8.73 19.00 13.90
C HIS A 81 7.30 19.18 13.36
N ALA A 82 7.14 19.48 12.06
CA ALA A 82 5.83 19.59 11.44
C ALA A 82 5.08 18.24 11.49
N PHE A 83 3.79 18.31 11.83
CA PHE A 83 2.89 17.17 11.78
C PHE A 83 1.92 17.34 10.61
N VAL A 84 2.05 16.46 9.61
CA VAL A 84 1.29 16.60 8.35
C VAL A 84 0.35 15.41 8.18
N ILE A 85 -0.92 15.70 7.93
CA ILE A 85 -1.94 14.70 7.63
C ILE A 85 -2.20 14.72 6.13
N VAL A 86 -2.08 13.57 5.49
CA VAL A 86 -2.33 13.37 4.06
C VAL A 86 -3.56 12.48 3.91
N ILE A 87 -4.63 13.05 3.32
CA ILE A 87 -5.88 12.35 3.04
C ILE A 87 -5.93 12.00 1.55
N GLY A 88 -6.16 10.71 1.28
CA GLY A 88 -6.06 10.13 -0.04
C GLY A 88 -4.62 9.87 -0.44
N LEU A 89 -4.32 8.64 -0.83
CA LEU A 89 -2.99 8.17 -1.21
C LEU A 89 -3.03 7.57 -2.62
N GLY A 90 -3.82 8.22 -3.49
CA GLY A 90 -3.85 7.95 -4.93
C GLY A 90 -2.63 8.50 -5.65
N GLY A 91 -2.81 9.02 -6.87
CA GLY A 91 -1.69 9.56 -7.65
C GLY A 91 -1.06 10.80 -7.01
N VAL A 92 -1.87 11.70 -6.46
CA VAL A 92 -1.37 12.98 -5.93
C VAL A 92 -0.86 12.80 -4.49
N GLY A 93 -1.71 12.34 -3.56
CA GLY A 93 -1.34 12.25 -2.16
C GLY A 93 -0.19 11.28 -1.85
N SER A 94 -0.04 10.18 -2.60
CA SER A 94 1.12 9.29 -2.41
C SER A 94 2.44 9.97 -2.77
N HIS A 95 2.46 10.79 -3.83
CA HIS A 95 3.63 11.58 -4.21
C HIS A 95 3.88 12.73 -3.23
N ALA A 96 2.83 13.40 -2.75
CA ALA A 96 2.94 14.46 -1.76
C ALA A 96 3.56 13.94 -0.45
N ALA A 97 3.00 12.87 0.12
CA ALA A 97 3.53 12.21 1.32
C ALA A 97 4.98 11.74 1.12
N HIS A 98 5.30 11.20 -0.07
CA HIS A 98 6.66 10.77 -0.39
C HIS A 98 7.66 11.92 -0.41
N MET A 99 7.29 13.05 -1.02
CA MET A 99 8.15 14.22 -1.05
C MET A 99 8.24 14.91 0.31
N LEU A 100 7.16 14.97 1.09
CA LEU A 100 7.18 15.51 2.46
C LEU A 100 8.18 14.75 3.34
N ALA A 101 8.13 13.41 3.33
CA ALA A 101 9.09 12.59 4.06
C ALA A 101 10.53 12.86 3.59
N ARG A 102 10.76 12.92 2.26
CA ARG A 102 12.09 13.20 1.69
C ARG A 102 12.59 14.63 1.93
N SER A 103 11.69 15.55 2.22
CA SER A 103 12.00 16.92 2.63
C SER A 103 12.32 17.04 4.12
N GLY A 104 12.23 15.94 4.88
CA GLY A 104 12.60 15.91 6.30
C GLY A 104 11.42 16.03 7.26
N VAL A 105 10.17 16.06 6.78
CA VAL A 105 8.99 15.98 7.66
C VAL A 105 9.02 14.63 8.37
N ARG A 106 9.13 14.64 9.70
CA ARG A 106 9.23 13.41 10.48
C ARG A 106 7.87 12.86 10.85
N HIS A 107 6.86 13.70 11.02
CA HIS A 107 5.56 13.24 11.53
C HIS A 107 4.49 13.28 10.44
N LEU A 108 4.07 12.09 10.01
CA LEU A 108 3.07 11.92 8.95
C LEU A 108 1.92 11.06 9.44
N ARG A 109 0.69 11.48 9.15
CA ARG A 109 -0.49 10.61 9.21
C ARG A 109 -1.04 10.42 7.80
N LEU A 110 -1.13 9.17 7.38
CA LEU A 110 -1.54 8.76 6.05
C LEU A 110 -2.91 8.11 6.14
N ILE A 111 -3.93 8.70 5.51
CA ILE A 111 -5.32 8.26 5.58
C ILE A 111 -5.79 7.88 4.18
N ASP A 112 -6.05 6.59 3.96
CA ASP A 112 -6.68 6.09 2.73
C ASP A 112 -7.30 4.71 2.99
N PHE A 113 -8.57 4.55 2.66
CA PHE A 113 -9.31 3.30 2.81
C PHE A 113 -9.05 2.30 1.68
N ASP A 114 -8.53 2.74 0.54
CA ASP A 114 -8.31 1.91 -0.63
C ASP A 114 -7.10 0.97 -0.49
N ASN A 115 -7.19 -0.12 -1.23
CA ASN A 115 -6.07 -0.99 -1.52
C ASN A 115 -5.39 -0.62 -2.85
N VAL A 116 -4.13 -1.02 -2.99
CA VAL A 116 -3.39 -0.92 -4.26
C VAL A 116 -4.06 -1.82 -5.30
N THR A 117 -4.33 -1.26 -6.47
CA THR A 117 -4.86 -1.98 -7.63
C THR A 117 -3.84 -1.99 -8.76
N LEU A 118 -3.98 -2.90 -9.72
CA LEU A 118 -3.11 -2.88 -10.91
C LEU A 118 -3.20 -1.55 -11.67
N SER A 119 -4.39 -0.95 -11.75
CA SER A 119 -4.61 0.32 -12.42
C SER A 119 -4.12 1.53 -11.62
N SER A 120 -3.86 1.41 -10.31
CA SER A 120 -3.24 2.48 -9.53
C SER A 120 -1.72 2.53 -9.70
N LEU A 121 -1.07 1.44 -10.11
CA LEU A 121 0.40 1.36 -10.23
C LEU A 121 1.00 2.32 -11.25
N ASN A 122 0.22 2.84 -12.20
CA ASN A 122 0.71 3.81 -13.18
C ASN A 122 0.98 5.20 -12.59
N ARG A 123 0.51 5.48 -11.37
CA ARG A 123 0.58 6.81 -10.74
C ARG A 123 0.85 6.80 -9.24
N HIS A 124 0.70 5.67 -8.56
CA HIS A 124 1.02 5.59 -7.14
C HIS A 124 2.54 5.66 -6.95
N ALA A 125 3.01 6.53 -6.05
CA ALA A 125 4.42 6.94 -6.00
C ALA A 125 5.43 5.80 -5.82
N VAL A 126 5.11 4.81 -4.98
CA VAL A 126 6.06 3.78 -4.53
C VAL A 126 5.52 2.34 -4.58
N ALA A 127 4.25 2.16 -4.98
CA ALA A 127 3.64 0.84 -4.96
C ALA A 127 4.12 0.02 -6.16
N THR A 128 4.28 -1.28 -5.95
CA THR A 128 4.75 -2.23 -6.95
C THR A 128 3.71 -3.32 -7.22
N ARG A 129 3.96 -4.18 -8.19
CA ARG A 129 3.09 -5.33 -8.49
C ARG A 129 2.92 -6.29 -7.32
N ALA A 130 3.89 -6.36 -6.41
CA ALA A 130 3.83 -7.20 -5.23
C ALA A 130 2.85 -6.66 -4.17
N ASP A 131 2.53 -5.37 -4.24
CA ASP A 131 1.73 -4.67 -3.25
C ASP A 131 0.22 -4.68 -3.60
N VAL A 132 -0.17 -5.22 -4.77
CA VAL A 132 -1.56 -5.26 -5.22
C VAL A 132 -2.43 -6.05 -4.24
N GLY A 133 -3.54 -5.43 -3.81
CA GLY A 133 -4.46 -5.97 -2.80
C GLY A 133 -4.13 -5.56 -1.37
N LEU A 134 -2.99 -4.92 -1.12
CA LEU A 134 -2.63 -4.38 0.20
C LEU A 134 -3.09 -2.93 0.35
N SER A 135 -3.29 -2.47 1.58
CA SER A 135 -3.67 -1.08 1.88
C SER A 135 -2.63 -0.10 1.34
N LYS A 136 -3.07 0.94 0.60
CA LYS A 136 -2.18 2.00 0.12
C LYS A 136 -1.45 2.70 1.26
N ALA A 137 -2.17 2.98 2.36
CA ALA A 137 -1.60 3.64 3.54
C ALA A 137 -0.46 2.82 4.17
N GLN A 138 -0.66 1.52 4.33
CA GLN A 138 0.37 0.64 4.91
C GLN A 138 1.57 0.45 3.97
N VAL A 139 1.31 0.24 2.68
CA VAL A 139 2.36 0.10 1.67
C VAL A 139 3.21 1.37 1.63
N LEU A 140 2.58 2.54 1.57
CA LEU A 140 3.30 3.81 1.54
C LEU A 140 4.12 4.00 2.81
N LYS A 141 3.54 3.78 4.00
CA LYS A 141 4.29 3.82 5.27
C LYS A 141 5.53 2.94 5.23
N GLN A 142 5.39 1.68 4.83
CA GLN A 142 6.52 0.75 4.76
C GLN A 142 7.64 1.28 3.84
N ARG A 143 7.28 1.73 2.63
CA ARG A 143 8.25 2.28 1.67
C ARG A 143 8.91 3.56 2.13
N LEU A 144 8.17 4.42 2.85
CA LEU A 144 8.75 5.65 3.39
C LEU A 144 9.72 5.36 4.53
N LEU A 145 9.45 4.37 5.39
CA LEU A 145 10.40 3.95 6.44
C LEU A 145 11.66 3.27 5.88
N GLU A 146 11.59 2.65 4.69
CA GLU A 146 12.78 2.18 3.96
C GLU A 146 13.67 3.36 3.47
N ILE A 147 13.09 4.56 3.28
CA ILE A 147 13.78 5.75 2.76
C ILE A 147 14.21 6.71 3.87
N VAL A 148 13.36 6.86 4.90
CA VAL A 148 13.51 7.77 6.03
C VAL A 148 13.18 6.99 7.31
N PRO A 149 14.11 6.14 7.81
CA PRO A 149 13.86 5.28 8.97
C PRO A 149 13.47 6.01 10.26
N GLN A 150 13.88 7.27 10.39
CA GLN A 150 13.62 8.16 11.52
C GLN A 150 12.24 8.84 11.47
N ALA A 151 11.47 8.66 10.39
CA ALA A 151 10.12 9.18 10.31
C ALA A 151 9.16 8.43 11.24
N ASN A 152 8.28 9.17 11.91
CA ASN A 152 7.14 8.65 12.64
C ASN A 152 5.88 8.75 11.78
N ILE A 153 5.45 7.60 11.25
CA ILE A 153 4.35 7.52 10.29
C ILE A 153 3.18 6.72 10.88
N GLU A 154 2.02 7.36 10.99
CA GLU A 154 0.73 6.74 11.27
C GLU A 154 0.04 6.40 9.95
N ALA A 155 -0.39 5.15 9.78
CA ALA A 155 -1.11 4.72 8.59
C ALA A 155 -2.50 4.22 9.00
N LEU A 156 -3.54 4.92 8.55
CA LEU A 156 -4.93 4.68 8.92
C LEU A 156 -5.72 4.23 7.67
N PRO A 157 -6.00 2.92 7.54
CA PRO A 157 -6.74 2.37 6.41
C PRO A 157 -8.25 2.59 6.60
N VAL A 158 -8.68 3.85 6.68
CA VAL A 158 -10.06 4.25 7.01
C VAL A 158 -10.56 5.28 6.02
N MET A 159 -11.88 5.28 5.80
CA MET A 159 -12.52 6.30 4.98
C MET A 159 -12.57 7.61 5.76
N PHE A 160 -12.27 8.72 5.09
CA PHE A 160 -12.43 10.03 5.69
C PHE A 160 -13.89 10.47 5.52
N GLU A 161 -14.61 10.57 6.64
CA GLU A 161 -16.01 10.98 6.69
C GLU A 161 -16.20 12.01 7.80
N GLU A 162 -17.20 12.88 7.66
CA GLU A 162 -17.50 13.95 8.62
C GLU A 162 -17.65 13.42 10.05
N ALA A 163 -18.29 12.27 10.23
CA ALA A 163 -18.53 11.66 11.53
C ALA A 163 -17.25 11.29 12.32
N VAL A 164 -16.12 11.10 11.63
CA VAL A 164 -14.83 10.74 12.23
C VAL A 164 -13.75 11.79 11.99
N ALA A 165 -14.08 12.90 11.31
CA ALA A 165 -13.12 13.92 10.90
C ALA A 165 -12.33 14.48 12.09
N ASP A 166 -13.02 14.90 13.16
CA ASP A 166 -12.37 15.45 14.35
C ASP A 166 -11.33 14.50 14.97
N GLN A 167 -11.64 13.20 14.98
CA GLN A 167 -10.72 12.19 15.48
C GLN A 167 -9.52 12.01 14.55
N LEU A 168 -9.75 11.97 13.24
CA LEU A 168 -8.72 11.75 12.23
C LEU A 168 -7.80 12.97 12.07
N LEU A 169 -8.32 14.17 12.32
CA LEU A 169 -7.60 15.45 12.22
C LEU A 169 -6.96 15.90 13.54
N ALA A 170 -7.21 15.23 14.66
CA ALA A 170 -6.62 15.60 15.94
C ALA A 170 -5.09 15.50 15.95
N GLY A 171 -4.40 16.52 16.46
CA GLY A 171 -2.94 16.54 16.57
C GLY A 171 -2.39 17.89 17.03
N PRO A 172 -1.11 17.96 17.45
CA PRO A 172 -0.53 19.14 18.09
C PRO A 172 -0.26 20.32 17.12
N LEU A 173 0.00 20.07 15.84
CA LEU A 173 0.24 21.11 14.83
C LEU A 173 -0.01 20.55 13.42
N VAL A 174 -1.23 20.68 12.90
CA VAL A 174 -1.66 19.93 11.70
C VAL A 174 -1.55 20.80 10.45
N SER A 175 -0.69 20.42 9.51
CA SER A 175 -0.86 20.83 8.10
C SER A 175 -1.67 19.74 7.38
N LEU A 176 -2.77 20.14 6.73
CA LEU A 176 -3.66 19.22 6.04
C LEU A 176 -3.39 19.25 4.54
N TYR A 177 -3.04 18.09 3.98
CA TYR A 177 -3.01 17.89 2.54
C TYR A 177 -4.15 16.99 2.12
N ASP A 178 -5.16 17.58 1.47
CA ASP A 178 -6.27 16.84 0.89
C ASP A 178 -6.04 16.65 -0.61
N SER A 179 -5.93 15.39 -1.03
CA SER A 179 -5.86 15.01 -2.44
C SER A 179 -7.12 14.31 -2.95
N CYS A 180 -8.10 14.09 -2.07
CA CYS A 180 -9.32 13.34 -2.33
C CYS A 180 -10.39 14.12 -3.09
N LEU A 181 -10.28 15.43 -3.21
CA LEU A 181 -11.26 16.20 -3.94
C LEU A 181 -10.79 16.40 -5.39
N ASN A 182 -11.46 15.70 -6.31
CA ASN A 182 -11.64 16.21 -7.67
C ASN A 182 -12.46 17.52 -7.69
N ASP A 183 -12.85 18.05 -6.53
CA ASP A 183 -13.40 19.39 -6.28
C ASP A 183 -12.36 20.31 -5.63
N VAL A 184 -11.98 21.38 -6.31
CA VAL A 184 -10.78 22.21 -6.04
C VAL A 184 -10.92 23.10 -4.78
N GLU A 185 -11.94 22.94 -3.94
CA GLU A 185 -12.32 23.99 -2.99
C GLU A 185 -11.60 23.99 -1.63
N ARG A 186 -10.92 22.92 -1.20
CA ARG A 186 -10.37 22.85 0.18
C ARG A 186 -9.00 22.19 0.32
N CYS A 187 -7.97 22.82 -0.24
CA CYS A 187 -6.59 22.64 0.24
C CYS A 187 -6.34 23.60 1.41
N TYR A 188 -6.40 23.11 2.66
CA TYR A 188 -6.04 23.91 3.83
C TYR A 188 -4.53 23.84 4.10
N PHE A 189 -3.77 24.69 3.41
CA PHE A 189 -2.48 25.12 3.93
C PHE A 189 -2.73 26.27 4.91
N GLU A 190 -3.07 25.96 6.16
CA GLU A 190 -2.83 26.94 7.21
C GLU A 190 -1.31 27.04 7.36
N TYR A 191 -0.77 28.15 6.85
CA TYR A 191 0.60 28.56 7.08
C TYR A 191 0.77 28.82 8.58
N VAL A 192 1.86 28.31 9.12
CA VAL A 192 2.46 28.79 10.38
C VAL A 192 2.64 30.30 10.31
#